data_AF-A0A2V9IRT7-F1
#
_entry.id   AF-A0A2V9IRT7-F1
#
_cell.length_a   1.000
_cell.length_b   1.000
_cell.length_c   1.000
_cell.angle_alpha   90.00
_cell.angle_beta   90.00
_cell.angle_gamma   90.00
#
_symmetry.space_group_name_H-M   'P 1'
#
loop_
_entity.id
_entity.type
_entity.pdbx_description
1 polymer ?
#
loop_
_entity_poly.entity_id
_entity_poly.type
_entity_poly.pdbx_seq_one_letter_code
_entity_poly.pdbx_strand_id
1 'polypeptide(L)'
;MAVFLFCQAGRAQVAIGSGGDDGRQAAARNHPKASCQITPQITSNYAPFIEPKVVKSEGGVLNLTLNLAVAPNTVAGRVIRTANYNASIPGPTLRVRPGDLLKIRLINNLALPGQTPPPQKIVPCGERTIAMTMDASMSSGPDPSLLTNIHTHGLQVSPRGHSDNPLIDLKPGETCDYSIQIPPLPNESACKQGPLYCLPQPAGLFWYHPHRHMSTSKQSWAGLAGAIIVEGAIDRVAEVAAAKERLIVLQELWVDDKGRVPAGIALPVAGSDHSQMVSGTEVPFTANPPVPTNIYYVVNGVFQPGIS
;
A
#
# COMPACT_ATOMS: atom_id res chain seq x y z
N MET A 1 -3.49 9.84 -20.78
CA MET A 1 -2.82 8.61 -20.30
C MET A 1 -2.66 7.70 -21.51
N ALA A 2 -1.47 7.64 -22.10
CA ALA A 2 -1.19 6.83 -23.30
C ALA A 2 -0.26 5.68 -22.91
N VAL A 3 -0.66 4.46 -23.22
CA VAL A 3 0.17 3.25 -23.08
C VAL A 3 0.97 3.11 -24.38
N PHE A 4 2.29 3.25 -24.32
CA PHE A 4 3.16 2.99 -25.46
C PHE A 4 3.69 1.56 -25.38
N LEU A 5 3.39 0.75 -26.40
CA LEU A 5 4.03 -0.54 -26.62
C LEU A 5 5.32 -0.32 -27.42
N PHE A 6 6.48 -0.52 -26.78
CA PHE A 6 7.74 -0.66 -27.51
C PHE A 6 8.03 -2.13 -27.76
N CYS A 7 8.26 -2.48 -29.02
CA CYS A 7 8.66 -3.82 -29.43
C CYS A 7 10.16 -3.78 -29.75
N GLN A 8 10.99 -4.22 -28.81
CA GLN A 8 12.36 -4.65 -29.13
C GLN A 8 12.42 -6.17 -29.06
N ALA A 9 12.94 -6.75 -30.13
CA ALA A 9 13.11 -8.18 -30.41
C ALA A 9 12.75 -9.14 -29.24
N GLY A 10 11.53 -9.67 -29.28
CA GLY A 10 11.16 -10.89 -28.56
C GLY A 10 10.72 -10.75 -27.10
N ARG A 11 10.58 -9.54 -26.53
CA ARG A 11 9.96 -9.36 -25.20
C ARG A 11 9.02 -8.16 -25.20
N ALA A 12 7.75 -8.40 -24.85
CA ALA A 12 6.83 -7.32 -24.51
C ALA A 12 7.11 -6.87 -23.07
N GLN A 13 7.56 -5.63 -22.90
CA GLN A 13 7.65 -4.99 -21.59
C GLN A 13 6.55 -3.91 -21.51
N VAL A 14 5.79 -3.93 -20.42
CA VAL A 14 4.87 -2.84 -20.08
C VAL A 14 5.67 -1.83 -19.27
N ALA A 15 5.91 -0.65 -19.84
CA ALA A 15 6.45 0.50 -19.14
C ALA A 15 5.35 1.53 -18.95
N ILE A 16 5.17 2.02 -17.72
CA ILE A 16 4.27 3.12 -17.39
C ILE A 16 5.15 4.33 -17.12
N GLY A 17 5.07 5.36 -17.96
CA GLY A 17 5.82 6.60 -17.80
C GLY A 17 4.90 7.81 -17.89
N SER A 18 5.14 8.80 -17.03
CA SER A 18 4.50 10.12 -17.11
C SER A 18 5.24 10.99 -18.13
N GLY A 19 4.67 11.16 -19.33
CA GLY A 19 5.17 12.10 -20.34
C GLY A 19 4.28 13.34 -20.40
N GLY A 20 4.87 14.52 -20.19
CA GLY A 20 4.25 15.82 -20.45
C GLY A 20 4.26 16.13 -21.96
N ASP A 21 3.19 16.77 -22.42
CA ASP A 21 3.00 17.18 -23.82
C ASP A 21 3.91 18.38 -24.16
N ASP A 22 5.04 18.13 -24.82
CA ASP A 22 5.73 19.15 -25.59
C ASP A 22 5.37 19.02 -27.07
N GLY A 23 4.43 19.87 -27.50
CA GLY A 23 3.79 19.89 -28.82
C GLY A 23 4.70 20.19 -30.01
N ARG A 24 5.60 19.26 -30.35
CA ARG A 24 6.29 19.25 -31.66
C ARG A 24 5.72 18.14 -32.54
N GLN A 25 4.93 18.54 -33.55
CA GLN A 25 4.50 17.66 -34.63
C GLN A 25 5.73 17.10 -35.37
N ALA A 26 6.06 15.83 -35.13
CA ALA A 26 7.03 15.11 -35.93
C ALA A 26 6.33 14.50 -37.15
N ALA A 27 6.83 14.84 -38.34
CA ALA A 27 6.29 14.46 -39.63
C ALA A 27 6.14 12.93 -39.80
N ALA A 28 5.01 12.53 -40.37
CA ALA A 28 4.70 11.13 -40.71
C ALA A 28 5.71 10.59 -41.73
N ARG A 29 6.59 9.67 -41.32
CA ARG A 29 7.30 8.77 -42.22
C ARG A 29 6.55 7.44 -42.29
N ASN A 30 6.24 7.01 -43.51
CA ASN A 30 5.65 5.71 -43.80
C ASN A 30 6.58 4.59 -43.33
N HIS A 31 6.30 4.02 -42.15
CA HIS A 31 6.86 2.74 -41.74
C HIS A 31 5.95 1.60 -42.20
N PRO A 32 6.51 0.49 -42.72
CA PRO A 32 5.70 -0.67 -43.09
C PRO A 32 4.93 -1.17 -41.87
N LYS A 33 3.63 -1.42 -42.04
CA LYS A 33 2.79 -2.02 -40.99
C LYS A 33 3.32 -3.42 -40.70
N ALA A 34 4.14 -3.57 -39.66
CA ALA A 34 4.48 -4.86 -39.11
C ALA A 34 3.20 -5.47 -38.53
N SER A 35 2.68 -6.53 -39.15
CA SER A 35 1.60 -7.33 -38.57
C SER A 35 2.18 -8.12 -37.40
N CYS A 36 1.90 -7.68 -36.18
CA CYS A 36 2.24 -8.41 -34.98
C CYS A 36 1.20 -9.53 -34.77
N GLN A 37 1.46 -10.72 -35.29
CA GLN A 37 0.74 -11.91 -34.86
C GLN A 37 1.39 -12.39 -33.56
N ILE A 38 0.85 -11.94 -32.42
CA ILE A 38 1.18 -12.53 -31.13
C ILE A 38 0.38 -13.82 -31.02
N THR A 39 1.00 -14.95 -31.33
CA THR A 39 0.52 -16.23 -30.82
C THR A 39 0.86 -16.24 -29.33
N PRO A 40 -0.12 -16.25 -28.41
CA PRO A 40 0.18 -16.36 -26.99
C PRO A 40 0.92 -17.69 -26.77
N GLN A 41 2.22 -17.60 -26.48
CA GLN A 41 2.96 -18.73 -25.95
C GLN A 41 2.47 -18.92 -24.52
N ILE A 42 1.41 -19.73 -24.35
CA ILE A 42 1.02 -20.24 -23.03
C ILE A 42 2.10 -21.26 -22.64
N THR A 43 3.25 -20.77 -22.20
CA THR A 43 4.19 -21.62 -21.47
C THR A 43 3.58 -21.89 -20.11
N SER A 44 3.30 -23.15 -19.80
CA SER A 44 2.64 -23.63 -18.58
C SER A 44 3.45 -23.44 -17.27
N ASN A 45 4.36 -22.47 -17.22
CA ASN A 45 5.33 -22.29 -16.13
C ASN A 45 5.12 -21.02 -15.30
N TYR A 46 4.00 -20.31 -15.47
CA TYR A 46 3.69 -19.18 -14.61
C TYR A 46 3.22 -19.65 -13.24
N ALA A 47 3.64 -18.94 -12.19
CA ALA A 47 3.07 -19.13 -10.87
C ALA A 47 1.54 -18.88 -10.92
N PRO A 48 0.74 -19.64 -10.15
CA PRO A 48 -0.70 -19.46 -10.15
C PRO A 48 -1.06 -18.05 -9.65
N PHE A 49 -2.08 -17.45 -10.24
CA PHE A 49 -2.71 -16.27 -9.67
C PHE A 49 -3.37 -16.62 -8.34
N ILE A 50 -3.03 -15.86 -7.29
CA ILE A 50 -3.55 -16.05 -5.94
C ILE A 50 -4.25 -14.76 -5.53
N GLU A 51 -5.43 -14.86 -4.91
CA GLU A 51 -6.12 -13.72 -4.31
C GLU A 51 -5.81 -13.65 -2.82
N PRO A 52 -5.66 -12.44 -2.24
CA PRO A 52 -5.47 -12.29 -0.80
C PRO A 52 -6.67 -12.85 -0.04
N LYS A 53 -6.42 -13.38 1.16
CA LYS A 53 -7.49 -13.84 2.06
C LYS A 53 -8.51 -12.71 2.29
N VAL A 54 -9.79 -13.00 2.11
CA VAL A 54 -10.88 -12.06 2.40
C VAL A 54 -11.39 -12.26 3.83
N VAL A 55 -11.56 -11.17 4.57
CA VAL A 55 -12.26 -11.10 5.85
C VAL A 55 -13.48 -10.21 5.65
N LYS A 56 -14.68 -10.71 5.98
CA LYS A 56 -15.94 -9.99 5.76
C LYS A 56 -16.54 -9.53 7.09
N SER A 57 -17.30 -8.44 7.07
CA SER A 57 -18.15 -8.07 8.20
C SER A 57 -19.32 -9.06 8.37
N GLU A 58 -19.67 -9.32 9.62
CA GLU A 58 -20.84 -10.11 10.03
C GLU A 58 -21.62 -9.32 11.09
N GLY A 59 -22.94 -9.24 10.94
CA GLY A 59 -23.78 -8.50 11.90
C GLY A 59 -23.42 -7.02 12.05
N GLY A 60 -22.92 -6.38 10.98
CA GLY A 60 -22.52 -4.96 11.02
C GLY A 60 -21.12 -4.71 11.60
N VAL A 61 -20.33 -5.76 11.89
CA VAL A 61 -19.00 -5.62 12.48
C VAL A 61 -17.99 -6.48 11.73
N LEU A 62 -16.85 -5.90 11.36
CA LEU A 62 -15.66 -6.66 10.95
C LEU A 62 -14.65 -6.59 12.09
N ASN A 63 -14.39 -7.71 12.74
CA ASN A 63 -13.41 -7.81 13.82
C ASN A 63 -12.20 -8.63 13.37
N LEU A 64 -11.00 -8.06 13.41
CA LEU A 64 -9.78 -8.78 13.07
C LEU A 64 -8.57 -8.33 13.88
N THR A 65 -7.56 -9.20 13.90
CA THR A 65 -6.20 -8.86 14.33
C THR A 65 -5.30 -8.73 13.11
N LEU A 66 -4.55 -7.64 13.05
CA LEU A 66 -3.47 -7.40 12.10
C LEU A 66 -2.13 -7.41 12.84
N ASN A 67 -1.38 -8.49 12.64
CA ASN A 67 -0.03 -8.63 13.17
C ASN A 67 1.00 -8.14 12.14
N LEU A 68 1.73 -7.07 12.47
CA LEU A 68 2.80 -6.52 11.66
C LEU A 68 4.12 -7.16 12.06
N ALA A 69 4.73 -7.93 11.16
CA ALA A 69 6.01 -8.55 11.43
C ALA A 69 6.85 -8.63 10.16
N VAL A 70 8.18 -8.63 10.34
CA VAL A 70 9.09 -8.94 9.23
C VAL A 70 9.16 -10.45 9.05
N ALA A 71 8.80 -10.92 7.87
CA ALA A 71 8.79 -12.34 7.52
C ALA A 71 9.57 -12.61 6.23
N PRO A 72 10.20 -13.80 6.09
CA PRO A 72 10.75 -14.24 4.81
C PRO A 72 9.62 -14.51 3.81
N ASN A 73 9.72 -13.95 2.62
CA ASN A 73 8.81 -14.16 1.50
C ASN A 73 9.63 -14.50 0.25
N THR A 74 9.13 -15.40 -0.59
CA THR A 74 9.83 -15.78 -1.84
C THR A 74 9.24 -15.01 -3.00
N VAL A 75 10.04 -14.15 -3.63
CA VAL A 75 9.65 -13.33 -4.78
C VAL A 75 10.69 -13.54 -5.88
N ALA A 76 10.24 -13.84 -7.09
CA ALA A 76 11.12 -14.12 -8.24
C ALA A 76 12.20 -15.20 -7.95
N GLY A 77 11.85 -16.24 -7.17
CA GLY A 77 12.78 -17.31 -6.78
C GLY A 77 13.83 -16.92 -5.72
N ARG A 78 13.74 -15.70 -5.17
CA ARG A 78 14.64 -15.19 -4.13
C ARG A 78 13.89 -15.00 -2.81
N VAL A 79 14.51 -15.43 -1.72
CA VAL A 79 13.99 -15.12 -0.37
C VAL A 79 14.34 -13.67 -0.03
N ILE A 80 13.31 -12.87 0.18
CA ILE A 80 13.39 -11.49 0.65
C ILE A 80 12.72 -11.37 2.02
N ARG A 81 13.11 -10.38 2.82
CA ARG A 81 12.54 -10.07 4.12
C ARG A 81 11.73 -8.79 4.00
N THR A 82 10.43 -8.96 4.13
CA THR A 82 9.40 -7.95 3.94
C THR A 82 8.62 -7.80 5.24
N ALA A 83 7.99 -6.65 5.42
CA ALA A 83 7.03 -6.44 6.49
C ALA A 83 5.63 -6.79 5.98
N ASN A 84 4.90 -7.59 6.76
CA ASN A 84 3.66 -8.20 6.33
C ASN A 84 2.55 -7.93 7.35
N TYR A 85 1.31 -7.89 6.88
CA TYR A 85 0.13 -8.07 7.74
C TYR A 85 -0.23 -9.56 7.74
N ASN A 86 -0.23 -10.20 8.92
CA ASN A 86 -0.60 -11.61 9.07
C ASN A 86 0.19 -12.57 8.16
N ALA A 87 1.50 -12.33 8.02
CA ALA A 87 2.41 -13.14 7.21
C ALA A 87 2.02 -13.25 5.72
N SER A 88 1.27 -12.28 5.19
CA SER A 88 0.85 -12.24 3.79
C SER A 88 1.28 -10.93 3.12
N ILE A 89 1.52 -10.99 1.81
CA ILE A 89 1.70 -9.83 0.93
C ILE A 89 0.76 -10.00 -0.26
N PRO A 90 -0.17 -9.07 -0.50
CA PRO A 90 -0.60 -8.04 0.44
C PRO A 90 -1.24 -8.67 1.69
N GLY A 91 -1.58 -7.83 2.67
CA GLY A 91 -2.43 -8.22 3.79
C GLY A 91 -3.83 -8.70 3.37
N PRO A 92 -4.62 -9.21 4.32
CA PRO A 92 -5.99 -9.66 4.02
C PRO A 92 -6.84 -8.53 3.42
N THR A 93 -7.75 -8.90 2.51
CA THR A 93 -8.76 -7.98 1.99
C THR A 93 -9.88 -7.82 3.01
N LEU A 94 -10.17 -6.59 3.40
CA LEU A 94 -11.26 -6.28 4.34
C LEU A 94 -12.51 -5.93 3.54
N ARG A 95 -13.56 -6.73 3.65
CA ARG A 95 -14.81 -6.50 2.91
C ARG A 95 -15.91 -6.07 3.87
N VAL A 96 -16.37 -4.85 3.71
CA VAL A 96 -17.33 -4.17 4.60
C VAL A 96 -18.46 -3.55 3.78
N ARG A 97 -19.47 -3.03 4.47
CA ARG A 97 -20.59 -2.27 3.92
C ARG A 97 -20.69 -0.91 4.61
N PRO A 98 -21.33 0.09 3.96
CA PRO A 98 -21.69 1.32 4.63
C PRO A 98 -22.46 1.05 5.94
N GLY A 99 -22.02 1.68 7.03
CA GLY A 99 -22.61 1.50 8.37
C GLY A 99 -21.93 0.43 9.23
N ASP A 100 -21.05 -0.40 8.67
CA ASP A 100 -20.30 -1.37 9.45
C ASP A 100 -19.30 -0.70 10.39
N LEU A 101 -18.98 -1.38 11.49
CA LEU A 101 -17.89 -1.03 12.38
C LEU A 101 -16.68 -1.94 12.13
N LEU A 102 -15.56 -1.34 11.76
CA LEU A 102 -14.28 -2.03 11.58
C LEU A 102 -13.47 -1.96 12.89
N LYS A 103 -13.34 -3.10 13.57
CA LYS A 103 -12.53 -3.28 14.78
C LYS A 103 -11.22 -3.96 14.42
N ILE A 104 -10.11 -3.23 14.56
CA ILE A 104 -8.77 -3.75 14.23
C ILE A 104 -7.91 -3.77 15.48
N ARG A 105 -7.49 -4.96 15.89
CA ARG A 105 -6.37 -5.10 16.83
C ARG A 105 -5.06 -5.06 16.05
N LEU A 106 -4.37 -3.93 16.11
CA LEU A 106 -3.08 -3.72 15.45
C LEU A 106 -1.95 -4.12 16.41
N ILE A 107 -1.15 -5.13 16.06
CA ILE A 107 -0.03 -5.60 16.87
C ILE A 107 1.27 -5.23 16.14
N ASN A 108 2.10 -4.38 16.74
CA ASN A 108 3.40 -4.04 16.18
C ASN A 108 4.48 -5.03 16.68
N ASN A 109 4.83 -6.00 15.84
CA ASN A 109 5.95 -6.93 16.02
C ASN A 109 7.11 -6.62 15.05
N LEU A 110 7.22 -5.38 14.56
CA LEU A 110 8.38 -4.96 13.76
C LEU A 110 9.63 -4.91 14.66
N ALA A 111 10.76 -5.37 14.13
CA ALA A 111 12.04 -5.37 14.82
C ALA A 111 13.18 -5.16 13.82
N LEU A 112 14.32 -4.67 14.31
CA LEU A 112 15.53 -4.58 13.51
C LEU A 112 16.03 -5.98 13.10
N PRO A 113 16.79 -6.11 12.00
CA PRO A 113 17.39 -7.37 11.62
C PRO A 113 18.21 -8.00 12.76
N GLY A 114 17.90 -9.25 13.11
CA GLY A 114 18.58 -9.99 14.17
C GLY A 114 18.06 -9.72 15.58
N GLN A 115 17.05 -8.85 15.72
CA GLN A 115 16.40 -8.57 17.00
C GLN A 115 14.99 -9.19 17.06
N THR A 116 14.54 -9.51 18.27
CA THR A 116 13.17 -9.92 18.55
C THR A 116 12.34 -8.70 18.96
N PRO A 117 11.05 -8.63 18.58
CA PRO A 117 10.18 -7.57 19.06
C PRO A 117 10.04 -7.64 20.59
N PRO A 118 9.86 -6.50 21.29
CA PRO A 118 9.61 -6.49 22.72
C PRO A 118 8.32 -7.25 23.08
N PRO A 119 8.14 -7.66 24.35
CA PRO A 119 6.88 -8.23 24.83
C PRO A 119 5.70 -7.30 24.56
N GLN A 120 4.57 -7.88 24.16
CA GLN A 120 3.39 -7.10 23.77
C GLN A 120 2.71 -6.44 24.97
N LYS A 121 2.37 -5.16 24.82
CA LYS A 121 1.60 -4.35 25.76
C LYS A 121 0.46 -3.65 25.04
N ILE A 122 -0.76 -3.81 25.53
CA ILE A 122 -1.91 -3.04 25.02
C ILE A 122 -1.80 -1.60 25.53
N VAL A 123 -1.94 -0.63 24.63
CA VAL A 123 -1.85 0.80 24.93
C VAL A 123 -3.14 1.52 24.50
N PRO A 124 -3.50 2.66 25.14
CA PRO A 124 -4.62 3.48 24.70
C PRO A 124 -4.43 3.97 23.26
N CYS A 125 -5.40 3.66 22.40
CA CYS A 125 -5.33 3.96 20.98
C CYS A 125 -5.82 5.39 20.68
N GLY A 126 -4.97 6.25 20.13
CA GLY A 126 -5.36 7.60 19.69
C GLY A 126 -5.31 8.70 20.75
N GLU A 127 -4.90 8.40 21.98
CA GLU A 127 -4.53 9.42 22.96
C GLU A 127 -3.13 9.95 22.61
N ARG A 128 -3.02 11.24 22.33
CA ARG A 128 -1.74 11.85 21.95
C ARG A 128 -0.72 11.69 23.08
N THR A 129 0.41 11.05 22.81
CA THR A 129 1.68 11.49 23.41
C THR A 129 2.39 12.31 22.34
N ILE A 130 2.10 13.62 22.27
CA ILE A 130 2.91 14.53 21.46
C ILE A 130 4.27 14.61 22.14
N ALA A 131 5.16 13.70 21.77
CA ALA A 131 6.57 13.99 21.75
C ALA A 131 6.96 14.05 20.27
N MET A 132 6.56 15.14 19.59
CA MET A 132 7.45 15.71 18.58
C MET A 132 8.66 16.28 19.32
N THR A 133 9.40 15.44 20.02
CA THR A 133 10.77 15.76 20.33
C THR A 133 11.48 15.60 19.00
N MET A 134 11.66 16.73 18.31
CA MET A 134 12.87 17.01 17.56
C MET A 134 14.05 17.00 18.55
N ASP A 135 14.20 15.92 19.32
CA ASP A 135 15.42 15.66 20.03
C ASP A 135 16.31 14.97 19.00
N ALA A 136 17.23 15.76 18.46
CA ALA A 136 18.34 15.29 17.67
C ALA A 136 19.26 14.33 18.47
N SER A 137 18.97 14.02 19.74
CA SER A 137 19.55 12.87 20.43
C SER A 137 18.94 11.57 19.90
N MET A 138 19.63 11.04 18.90
CA MET A 138 19.42 9.72 18.31
C MET A 138 19.65 8.53 19.27
N SER A 139 19.47 8.67 20.60
CA SER A 139 20.09 7.73 21.55
C SER A 139 19.17 6.97 22.52
N SER A 140 17.87 7.29 22.65
CA SER A 140 17.04 6.63 23.68
C SER A 140 15.65 6.13 23.24
N GLY A 141 15.22 6.41 22.01
CA GLY A 141 13.93 5.97 21.47
C GLY A 141 14.03 4.76 20.51
N PRO A 142 12.93 4.04 20.25
CA PRO A 142 12.90 3.03 19.18
C PRO A 142 13.22 3.68 17.83
N ASP A 143 13.84 2.93 16.92
CA ASP A 143 14.11 3.37 15.55
C ASP A 143 12.81 3.93 14.93
N PRO A 144 12.79 5.21 14.49
CA PRO A 144 11.58 5.85 13.95
C PRO A 144 10.94 5.11 12.78
N SER A 145 11.70 4.28 12.07
CA SER A 145 11.22 3.46 10.96
C SER A 145 10.42 2.23 11.39
N LEU A 146 10.45 1.88 12.68
CA LEU A 146 9.67 0.79 13.30
C LEU A 146 8.40 1.27 14.01
N LEU A 147 8.22 2.59 14.16
CA LEU A 147 6.96 3.18 14.59
C LEU A 147 5.93 3.00 13.47
N THR A 148 4.70 2.65 13.81
CA THR A 148 3.65 2.41 12.82
C THR A 148 2.32 2.96 13.27
N ASN A 149 1.37 2.98 12.33
CA ASN A 149 -0.06 3.04 12.58
C ASN A 149 -0.75 2.31 11.41
N ILE A 150 -2.07 2.49 11.27
CA ILE A 150 -2.81 2.08 10.08
C ILE A 150 -3.59 3.29 9.58
N HIS A 151 -3.60 3.47 8.27
CA HIS A 151 -4.41 4.44 7.56
C HIS A 151 -5.35 3.75 6.59
N THR A 152 -6.60 4.15 6.54
CA THR A 152 -7.60 3.61 5.61
C THR A 152 -7.80 4.55 4.42
N HIS A 153 -6.93 4.41 3.43
CA HIS A 153 -6.82 5.32 2.30
C HIS A 153 -8.10 5.38 1.46
N GLY A 154 -8.67 6.58 1.38
CA GLY A 154 -9.87 6.90 0.61
C GLY A 154 -11.19 6.67 1.33
N LEU A 155 -11.18 6.08 2.54
CA LEU A 155 -12.40 6.00 3.36
C LEU A 155 -12.76 7.37 3.97
N GLN A 156 -14.06 7.63 4.11
CA GLN A 156 -14.60 8.87 4.66
C GLN A 156 -14.81 8.78 6.18
N VAL A 157 -13.75 8.45 6.91
CA VAL A 157 -13.82 8.09 8.32
C VAL A 157 -13.25 9.19 9.23
N SER A 158 -13.52 9.09 10.53
CA SER A 158 -13.00 10.07 11.50
C SER A 158 -11.46 10.01 11.56
N PRO A 159 -10.75 11.16 11.52
CA PRO A 159 -9.30 11.20 11.66
C PRO A 159 -8.83 11.29 13.12
N ARG A 160 -9.71 10.99 14.09
CA ARG A 160 -9.48 11.25 15.53
C ARG A 160 -9.53 9.98 16.37
N GLY A 161 -8.92 10.04 17.55
CA GLY A 161 -8.94 8.96 18.52
C GLY A 161 -8.43 7.66 17.92
N HIS A 162 -9.11 6.56 18.22
CA HIS A 162 -8.86 5.21 17.71
C HIS A 162 -9.43 4.90 16.32
N SER A 163 -9.86 5.91 15.55
CA SER A 163 -10.26 5.75 14.14
C SER A 163 -9.03 5.88 13.22
N ASP A 164 -9.18 6.36 11.99
CA ASP A 164 -8.12 6.63 11.00
C ASP A 164 -7.24 7.84 11.37
N ASN A 165 -6.65 7.80 12.56
CA ASN A 165 -5.87 8.88 13.14
C ASN A 165 -4.39 8.75 12.76
N PRO A 166 -3.87 9.60 11.85
CA PRO A 166 -2.49 9.51 11.38
C PRO A 166 -1.46 9.92 12.45
N LEU A 167 -1.90 10.47 13.59
CA LEU A 167 -1.05 10.88 14.70
C LEU A 167 -0.84 9.77 15.75
N ILE A 168 -1.40 8.58 15.54
CA ILE A 168 -1.07 7.43 16.37
C ILE A 168 0.38 7.02 16.10
N ASP A 169 1.16 6.90 17.17
CA ASP A 169 2.51 6.35 17.18
C ASP A 169 2.49 5.03 17.96
N LEU A 170 2.44 3.91 17.25
CA LEU A 170 2.49 2.57 17.84
C LEU A 170 3.91 2.02 17.79
N LYS A 171 4.55 1.83 18.94
CA LYS A 171 5.93 1.34 19.04
C LYS A 171 6.02 -0.18 18.87
N PRO A 172 7.19 -0.72 18.50
CA PRO A 172 7.44 -2.15 18.61
C PRO A 172 7.10 -2.69 20.00
N GLY A 173 6.37 -3.80 20.06
CA GLY A 173 5.89 -4.35 21.33
C GLY A 173 4.59 -3.73 21.83
N GLU A 174 3.97 -2.79 21.11
CA GLU A 174 2.68 -2.22 21.49
C GLU A 174 1.53 -2.74 20.61
N THR A 175 0.36 -2.85 21.24
CA THR A 175 -0.91 -3.24 20.61
C THR A 175 -1.96 -2.15 20.79
N CYS A 176 -2.66 -1.80 19.71
CA CYS A 176 -3.68 -0.74 19.65
C CYS A 176 -4.98 -1.32 19.11
N ASP A 177 -6.11 -1.07 19.78
CA ASP A 177 -7.43 -1.46 19.29
C ASP A 177 -8.11 -0.27 18.59
N TYR A 178 -8.17 -0.31 17.27
CA TYR A 178 -8.86 0.67 16.42
C TYR A 178 -10.36 0.37 16.33
N SER A 179 -11.16 1.43 16.25
CA SER A 179 -12.60 1.39 16.03
C SER A 179 -12.96 2.41 14.96
N ILE A 180 -13.08 1.94 13.72
CA ILE A 180 -13.32 2.78 12.54
C ILE A 180 -14.77 2.56 12.11
N GLN A 181 -15.61 3.58 12.30
CA GLN A 181 -16.99 3.55 11.83
C GLN A 181 -17.03 3.87 10.34
N ILE A 182 -17.45 2.90 9.52
CA ILE A 182 -17.74 3.16 8.11
C ILE A 182 -19.03 3.99 8.07
N PRO A 183 -19.03 5.20 7.47
CA PRO A 183 -20.25 5.99 7.40
C PRO A 183 -21.39 5.19 6.75
N PRO A 184 -22.60 5.21 7.32
CA PRO A 184 -23.76 4.63 6.67
C PRO A 184 -24.10 5.39 5.39
N LEU A 185 -24.97 4.82 4.57
CA LEU A 185 -25.62 5.57 3.50
C LEU A 185 -26.36 6.77 4.09
N PRO A 186 -26.48 7.90 3.36
CA PRO A 186 -27.06 9.11 3.92
C PRO A 186 -28.52 8.82 4.24
N ASN A 187 -28.96 9.28 5.40
CA ASN A 187 -30.37 9.39 5.70
C ASN A 187 -30.73 10.86 5.90
N GLU A 188 -32.02 11.16 5.74
CA GLU A 188 -32.52 12.53 5.75
C GLU A 188 -32.14 13.29 7.04
N SER A 189 -32.06 12.59 8.18
CA SER A 189 -31.73 13.16 9.48
C SER A 189 -30.24 13.48 9.65
N ALA A 190 -29.32 12.65 9.13
CA ALA A 190 -27.88 12.94 9.12
C ALA A 190 -27.57 14.15 8.23
N CYS A 191 -28.24 14.25 7.07
CA CYS A 191 -28.02 15.34 6.13
C CYS A 191 -28.53 16.71 6.61
N LYS A 192 -29.49 16.73 7.54
CA LYS A 192 -29.97 17.97 8.20
C LYS A 192 -28.91 18.64 9.09
N GLN A 193 -27.87 17.91 9.50
CA GLN A 193 -26.79 18.46 10.35
C GLN A 193 -25.72 19.21 9.54
N GLY A 194 -25.79 19.16 8.21
CA GLY A 194 -24.91 19.87 7.30
C GLY A 194 -24.28 18.96 6.24
N PRO A 195 -23.82 19.52 5.10
CA PRO A 195 -23.34 18.75 3.95
C PRO A 195 -22.11 17.88 4.27
N LEU A 196 -21.27 18.28 5.23
CA LEU A 196 -20.11 17.50 5.66
C LEU A 196 -20.50 16.21 6.41
N TYR A 197 -21.67 16.19 7.07
CA TYR A 197 -22.19 15.03 7.80
C TYR A 197 -23.10 14.13 6.94
N CYS A 198 -23.31 14.51 5.67
CA CYS A 198 -24.14 13.80 4.71
C CYS A 198 -23.31 12.97 3.70
N LEU A 199 -21.98 12.99 3.77
CA LEU A 199 -21.13 12.26 2.83
C LEU A 199 -21.17 10.77 3.17
N PRO A 200 -21.80 9.92 2.33
CA PRO A 200 -21.80 8.49 2.59
C PRO A 200 -20.49 7.88 2.14
N GLN A 201 -20.09 6.78 2.78
CA GLN A 201 -19.04 5.95 2.21
C GLN A 201 -19.51 5.38 0.86
N PRO A 202 -18.88 5.74 -0.27
CA PRO A 202 -19.21 5.11 -1.54
C PRO A 202 -18.70 3.68 -1.58
N ALA A 203 -19.41 2.84 -2.34
CA ALA A 203 -18.93 1.52 -2.70
C ALA A 203 -17.69 1.62 -3.59
N GLY A 204 -16.77 0.68 -3.47
CA GLY A 204 -15.56 0.67 -4.29
C GLY A 204 -14.39 -0.05 -3.64
N LEU A 205 -13.24 0.05 -4.33
CA LEU A 205 -11.96 -0.48 -3.89
C LEU A 205 -11.14 0.63 -3.24
N PHE A 206 -10.76 0.37 -2.00
CA PHE A 206 -9.91 1.19 -1.14
C PHE A 206 -8.76 0.31 -0.64
N TRP A 207 -7.93 0.84 0.25
CA TRP A 207 -6.80 0.09 0.79
C TRP A 207 -6.38 0.64 2.15
N TYR A 208 -5.56 -0.13 2.86
CA TYR A 208 -4.94 0.29 4.10
C TYR A 208 -3.43 0.10 4.05
N HIS A 209 -2.72 1.01 4.70
CA HIS A 209 -1.26 0.99 4.81
C HIS A 209 -0.81 1.83 6.01
N PRO A 210 0.44 1.71 6.49
CA PRO A 210 0.97 2.61 7.50
C PRO A 210 1.09 4.04 6.99
N HIS A 211 0.77 5.02 7.83
CA HIS A 211 0.88 6.46 7.51
C HIS A 211 1.59 7.23 8.66
N ARG A 212 2.45 6.55 9.41
CA ARG A 212 3.27 7.20 10.43
C ARG A 212 4.43 7.91 9.74
N HIS A 213 4.49 9.23 9.92
CA HIS A 213 5.61 10.09 9.50
C HIS A 213 7.00 9.42 9.68
N MET A 214 7.98 9.68 8.82
CA MET A 214 9.31 9.01 8.81
C MET A 214 9.33 7.50 8.50
N SER A 215 8.21 6.77 8.63
CA SER A 215 8.19 5.30 8.45
C SER A 215 7.39 4.83 7.24
N THR A 216 6.42 5.63 6.77
CA THR A 216 5.47 5.31 5.70
C THR A 216 6.13 4.68 4.48
N SER A 217 7.15 5.33 3.90
CA SER A 217 7.78 4.87 2.65
C SER A 217 8.47 3.52 2.83
N LYS A 218 9.32 3.38 3.86
CA LYS A 218 10.03 2.13 4.15
C LYS A 218 9.05 0.99 4.39
N GLN A 219 8.00 1.23 5.18
CA GLN A 219 7.02 0.20 5.52
C GLN A 219 6.15 -0.20 4.31
N SER A 220 5.78 0.76 3.46
CA SER A 220 5.04 0.51 2.21
C SER A 220 5.86 -0.33 1.23
N TRP A 221 7.12 0.08 0.97
CA TRP A 221 8.06 -0.69 0.15
C TRP A 221 8.41 -2.05 0.76
N ALA A 222 8.28 -2.18 2.08
CA ALA A 222 8.46 -3.45 2.76
C ALA A 222 7.30 -4.43 2.58
N GLY A 223 6.14 -4.00 2.06
CA GLY A 223 5.01 -4.89 1.81
C GLY A 223 3.75 -4.59 2.63
N LEU A 224 3.78 -3.61 3.55
CA LEU A 224 2.63 -3.30 4.42
C LEU A 224 1.54 -2.53 3.67
N ALA A 225 0.70 -3.28 2.96
CA ALA A 225 -0.54 -2.80 2.37
C ALA A 225 -1.58 -3.92 2.35
N GLY A 226 -2.86 -3.57 2.28
CA GLY A 226 -3.94 -4.51 2.00
C GLY A 226 -5.16 -3.81 1.42
N ALA A 227 -6.04 -4.55 0.76
CA ALA A 227 -7.22 -3.98 0.12
C ALA A 227 -8.39 -3.84 1.10
N ILE A 228 -9.24 -2.86 0.85
CA ILE A 228 -10.56 -2.71 1.49
C ILE A 228 -11.59 -2.66 0.37
N ILE A 229 -12.62 -3.47 0.45
CA ILE A 229 -13.77 -3.41 -0.46
C ILE A 229 -14.96 -2.95 0.34
N VAL A 230 -15.55 -1.82 -0.07
CA VAL A 230 -16.85 -1.39 0.42
C VAL A 230 -17.89 -1.85 -0.59
N GLU A 231 -18.71 -2.83 -0.21
CA GLU A 231 -19.81 -3.31 -1.03
C GLU A 231 -20.93 -2.26 -1.13
N GLY A 232 -21.75 -2.34 -2.18
CA GLY A 232 -22.89 -1.46 -2.35
C GLY A 232 -23.95 -1.94 -3.32
N ALA A 233 -24.81 -1.02 -3.75
CA ALA A 233 -25.95 -1.35 -4.61
C ALA A 233 -25.52 -1.84 -6.00
N ILE A 234 -24.36 -1.40 -6.50
CA ILE A 234 -23.82 -1.79 -7.79
C ILE A 234 -23.54 -3.30 -7.87
N ASP A 235 -23.19 -3.94 -6.76
CA ASP A 235 -22.89 -5.38 -6.68
C ASP A 235 -24.12 -6.25 -6.94
N ARG A 236 -25.33 -5.67 -6.87
CA ARG A 236 -26.60 -6.36 -7.12
C ARG A 236 -27.11 -6.20 -8.55
N VAL A 237 -26.45 -5.38 -9.38
CA VAL A 237 -26.76 -5.30 -10.81
C VAL A 237 -26.47 -6.66 -11.44
N ALA A 238 -27.41 -7.21 -12.20
CA ALA A 238 -27.38 -8.61 -12.63
C ALA A 238 -26.08 -8.96 -13.38
N GLU A 239 -25.61 -8.06 -14.24
CA GLU A 239 -24.38 -8.18 -15.01
C GLU A 239 -23.13 -8.17 -14.11
N VAL A 240 -23.13 -7.36 -13.05
CA VAL A 240 -22.03 -7.29 -12.07
C VAL A 240 -22.03 -8.54 -11.19
N ALA A 241 -23.20 -8.94 -10.69
CA ALA A 241 -23.35 -10.14 -9.87
C ALA A 241 -23.01 -11.44 -10.61
N ALA A 242 -23.28 -11.48 -11.92
CA ALA A 242 -22.91 -12.61 -12.79
C ALA A 242 -21.42 -12.62 -13.17
N ALA A 243 -20.72 -11.48 -13.04
CA ALA A 243 -19.32 -11.38 -13.39
C ALA A 243 -18.42 -12.04 -12.33
N LYS A 244 -17.32 -12.62 -12.80
CA LYS A 244 -16.28 -13.16 -11.94
C LYS A 244 -15.43 -12.01 -11.36
N GLU A 245 -15.65 -11.66 -10.09
CA GLU A 245 -14.82 -10.67 -9.40
C GLU A 245 -13.38 -11.21 -9.21
N ARG A 246 -12.38 -10.35 -9.43
CA ARG A 246 -10.95 -10.63 -9.23
C ARG A 246 -10.27 -9.42 -8.64
N LEU A 247 -9.64 -9.58 -7.47
CA LEU A 247 -8.82 -8.52 -6.88
C LEU A 247 -7.39 -8.58 -7.39
N ILE A 248 -6.89 -7.47 -7.93
CA ILE A 248 -5.50 -7.32 -8.37
C ILE A 248 -4.86 -6.19 -7.58
N VAL A 249 -3.93 -6.54 -6.69
CA VAL A 249 -3.06 -5.60 -5.98
C VAL A 249 -1.68 -5.61 -6.64
N LEU A 250 -1.34 -4.51 -7.30
CA LEU A 250 -0.01 -4.28 -7.83
C LEU A 250 0.84 -3.60 -6.76
N GLN A 251 1.87 -4.27 -6.29
CA GLN A 251 2.70 -3.77 -5.20
C GLN A 251 4.17 -3.72 -5.60
N GLU A 252 4.81 -2.62 -5.25
CA GLU A 252 6.23 -2.39 -5.44
C GLU A 252 6.99 -2.79 -4.18
N LEU A 253 7.95 -3.70 -4.32
CA LEU A 253 8.85 -4.13 -3.26
C LEU A 253 10.28 -3.67 -3.57
N TRP A 254 10.83 -2.79 -2.74
CA TRP A 254 12.17 -2.25 -2.91
C TRP A 254 13.13 -2.97 -1.96
N VAL A 255 14.10 -3.71 -2.50
CA VAL A 255 15.03 -4.52 -1.71
C VAL A 255 16.48 -4.34 -2.13
N ASP A 256 17.40 -4.48 -1.17
CA ASP A 256 18.86 -4.50 -1.39
C ASP A 256 19.36 -5.89 -1.84
N ASP A 257 20.66 -6.02 -2.07
CA ASP A 257 21.30 -7.29 -2.45
C ASP A 257 21.25 -8.36 -1.35
N LYS A 258 20.96 -7.98 -0.10
CA LYS A 258 20.75 -8.90 1.02
C LYS A 258 19.28 -9.32 1.18
N GLY A 259 18.41 -8.88 0.27
CA GLY A 259 16.98 -9.17 0.28
C GLY A 259 16.25 -8.44 1.39
N ARG A 260 16.75 -7.29 1.83
CA ARG A 260 16.15 -6.46 2.89
C ARG A 260 15.62 -5.18 2.29
N VAL A 261 14.61 -4.61 2.91
CA VAL A 261 14.09 -3.29 2.51
C VAL A 261 14.98 -2.23 3.15
N PRO A 262 15.81 -1.53 2.36
CA PRO A 262 16.74 -0.56 2.92
C PRO A 262 15.97 0.64 3.47
N ALA A 263 16.50 1.27 4.52
CA ALA A 263 16.04 2.59 4.91
C ALA A 263 16.84 3.62 4.13
N GLY A 264 16.17 4.45 3.34
CA GLY A 264 16.74 5.72 2.91
C GLY A 264 16.65 6.71 4.06
N ILE A 265 17.78 7.31 4.44
CA ILE A 265 17.73 8.55 5.22
C ILE A 265 17.31 9.63 4.22
N ALA A 266 16.34 10.48 4.58
CA ALA A 266 16.09 11.70 3.82
C ALA A 266 17.33 12.60 3.99
N LEU A 267 18.31 12.41 3.11
CA LEU A 267 19.55 13.15 3.16
C LEU A 267 19.37 14.41 2.31
N PRO A 268 19.75 15.60 2.84
CA PRO A 268 19.96 16.74 1.97
C PRO A 268 21.01 16.35 0.93
N VAL A 269 20.72 16.53 -0.34
CA VAL A 269 21.68 16.25 -1.41
C VAL A 269 22.69 17.40 -1.40
N ALA A 270 23.83 17.20 -0.73
CA ALA A 270 24.93 18.16 -0.80
C ALA A 270 25.45 18.18 -2.24
N GLY A 271 25.21 19.29 -2.95
CA GLY A 271 25.65 19.46 -4.34
C GLY A 271 24.56 19.50 -5.41
N SER A 272 23.35 20.01 -5.11
CA SER A 272 22.47 20.50 -6.17
C SER A 272 23.05 21.79 -6.77
N ASP A 273 24.16 21.67 -7.51
CA ASP A 273 24.25 22.39 -8.77
C ASP A 273 22.96 22.05 -9.54
N HIS A 274 22.35 23.05 -10.16
CA HIS A 274 21.02 23.08 -10.76
C HIS A 274 20.79 22.06 -11.90
N SER A 275 21.58 21.00 -12.00
CA SER A 275 21.62 20.01 -13.06
C SER A 275 20.88 18.69 -12.76
N GLN A 276 20.53 18.37 -11.51
CA GLN A 276 19.69 17.19 -11.20
C GLN A 276 18.21 17.56 -11.07
N MET A 277 17.63 17.90 -12.21
CA MET A 277 16.19 18.06 -12.41
C MET A 277 15.54 16.69 -12.62
N VAL A 278 14.71 16.23 -11.68
CA VAL A 278 13.69 15.21 -11.97
C VAL A 278 12.36 15.95 -12.02
N SER A 279 11.83 16.15 -13.24
CA SER A 279 10.53 16.79 -13.48
C SER A 279 10.39 18.23 -12.94
N GLY A 280 11.42 19.08 -13.11
CA GLY A 280 11.29 20.53 -12.97
C GLY A 280 11.12 21.07 -11.55
N THR A 281 11.34 20.25 -10.51
CA THR A 281 11.34 20.69 -9.12
C THR A 281 12.72 20.41 -8.52
N GLU A 282 13.35 21.40 -7.88
CA GLU A 282 14.51 21.14 -7.03
C GLU A 282 14.05 20.17 -5.94
N VAL A 283 14.60 18.96 -5.91
CA VAL A 283 14.33 17.99 -4.85
C VAL A 283 15.56 18.00 -3.94
N PRO A 284 15.64 18.92 -2.95
CA PRO A 284 16.82 19.06 -2.10
C PRO A 284 17.06 17.86 -1.17
N PHE A 285 16.18 16.84 -1.22
CA PHE A 285 16.27 15.63 -0.41
C PHE A 285 16.03 14.40 -1.27
N THR A 286 16.83 13.36 -1.07
CA THR A 286 16.56 12.03 -1.62
C THR A 286 16.29 11.06 -0.48
N ALA A 287 15.26 10.23 -0.65
CA ALA A 287 15.02 9.06 0.18
C ALA A 287 15.55 7.77 -0.50
N ASN A 288 16.31 7.90 -1.58
CA ASN A 288 16.92 6.75 -2.23
C ASN A 288 18.03 6.19 -1.31
N PRO A 289 17.98 4.90 -1.01
CA PRO A 289 18.99 4.28 -0.18
C PRO A 289 20.35 4.30 -0.91
N PRO A 290 21.47 4.62 -0.23
CA PRO A 290 22.81 4.70 -0.84
C PRO A 290 23.45 3.30 -1.01
N VAL A 291 22.65 2.31 -1.38
CA VAL A 291 23.09 0.93 -1.61
C VAL A 291 22.47 0.41 -2.92
N PRO A 292 23.11 -0.56 -3.60
CA PRO A 292 22.49 -1.23 -4.73
C PRO A 292 21.15 -1.84 -4.33
N THR A 293 20.15 -1.65 -5.19
CA THR A 293 18.79 -2.10 -4.93
C THR A 293 18.10 -2.56 -6.19
N ASN A 294 17.08 -3.39 -5.99
CA ASN A 294 16.18 -3.86 -7.03
C ASN A 294 14.74 -3.57 -6.60
N ILE A 295 13.91 -3.29 -7.60
CA ILE A 295 12.47 -3.13 -7.43
C ILE A 295 11.77 -4.35 -8.04
N TYR A 296 10.96 -5.03 -7.25
CA TYR A 296 10.11 -6.13 -7.70
C TYR A 296 8.65 -5.68 -7.72
N TYR A 297 8.01 -5.80 -8.87
CA TYR A 297 6.56 -5.63 -8.99
C TYR A 297 5.88 -6.99 -8.82
N VAL A 298 5.02 -7.10 -7.81
CA VAL A 298 4.24 -8.30 -7.54
C VAL A 298 2.76 -8.03 -7.73
N VAL A 299 2.04 -9.05 -8.19
CA VAL A 299 0.58 -9.07 -8.28
C VAL A 299 0.09 -10.00 -7.18
N ASN A 300 -0.61 -9.45 -6.18
CA ASN A 300 -1.06 -10.20 -5.01
C ASN A 300 0.06 -11.00 -4.32
N GLY A 301 1.27 -10.42 -4.23
CA GLY A 301 2.44 -11.08 -3.65
C GLY A 301 3.16 -12.06 -4.57
N VAL A 302 2.63 -12.34 -5.76
CA VAL A 302 3.22 -13.26 -6.72
C VAL A 302 3.99 -12.48 -7.79
N PHE A 303 5.22 -12.89 -8.07
CA PHE A 303 6.00 -12.33 -9.16
C PHE A 303 5.55 -12.94 -10.50
N GLN A 304 5.05 -12.11 -11.42
CA GLN A 304 4.62 -12.52 -12.76
C GLN A 304 3.65 -13.73 -12.79
N PRO A 305 2.48 -13.65 -12.12
CA PRO A 305 1.52 -14.75 -12.15
C PRO A 305 0.85 -14.90 -13.51
N GLY A 306 0.45 -16.12 -13.84
CA GLY A 306 -0.44 -16.40 -14.95
C GLY A 306 -1.89 -16.16 -14.53
N ILE A 307 -2.62 -15.36 -15.29
CA ILE A 307 -4.06 -15.11 -15.07
C ILE A 307 -4.82 -15.98 -16.08
N SER A 308 -5.61 -16.94 -15.59
CA SER A 308 -6.47 -17.83 -16.37
C SER A 308 -7.95 -17.65 -16.02
#